data_AF-A0A258CW81-F1
#
_entry.id   AF-A0A258CW81-F1
#
_cell.length_a   1.000
_cell.length_b   1.000
_cell.length_c   1.000
_cell.angle_alpha   90.00
_cell.angle_beta   90.00
_cell.angle_gamma   90.00
#
_symmetry.space_group_name_H-M   'P 1'
#
loop_
_entity.id
_entity.type
_entity.pdbx_description
1 polymer ?
#
loop_
_entity_poly.entity_id
_entity_poly.type
_entity_poly.pdbx_seq_one_letter_code
_entity_poly.pdbx_strand_id
1 'polypeptide(L)'
;MSNRMWGGRFATGPDAIMEEINASIDFDQRLWRQDIRGSRAHAAMLGETGILTREDVAAIDAGLKQVEADIEAGSFTFSRALEDVHMNVESHLKDRIGAAAGRLHTGRSRNDQVATDMKLWVRDTLDQLDEQMADLQLALAQKAETYAG
;
A
#
# COMPACT_ATOMS: atom_id res chain seq x y z
N MET A 1 -19.16 -12.63 -8.33
CA MET A 1 -19.71 -11.28 -8.01
C MET A 1 -18.95 -10.30 -8.89
N SER A 2 -19.59 -9.32 -9.53
CA SER A 2 -18.82 -8.34 -10.32
C SER A 2 -17.87 -7.57 -9.41
N ASN A 3 -16.60 -7.41 -9.82
CA ASN A 3 -15.66 -6.60 -9.06
C ASN A 3 -16.22 -5.18 -8.97
N ARG A 4 -16.57 -4.73 -7.76
CA ARG A 4 -17.35 -3.51 -7.56
C ARG A 4 -16.57 -2.23 -7.86
N MET A 5 -15.23 -2.26 -7.89
CA MET A 5 -14.44 -1.04 -8.10
C MET A 5 -14.38 -0.58 -9.56
N TRP A 6 -14.22 -1.50 -10.51
CA TRP A 6 -14.13 -1.17 -11.94
C TRP A 6 -15.15 -1.93 -12.80
N GLY A 7 -15.83 -2.92 -12.22
CA GLY A 7 -16.75 -3.80 -12.92
C GLY A 7 -18.19 -3.28 -13.06
N GLY A 8 -18.46 -2.03 -12.64
CA GLY A 8 -19.82 -1.44 -12.64
C GLY A 8 -20.50 -1.33 -14.01
N ARG A 9 -19.75 -1.59 -15.10
CA ARG A 9 -20.25 -1.61 -16.49
C ARG A 9 -20.48 -3.00 -17.08
N PHE A 10 -20.22 -4.08 -16.33
CA PHE A 10 -20.40 -5.44 -16.82
C PHE A 10 -21.68 -6.08 -16.27
N ALA A 11 -22.36 -6.85 -17.14
CA ALA A 11 -23.59 -7.56 -16.78
C ALA A 11 -23.33 -8.80 -15.90
N THR A 12 -22.13 -9.39 -16.00
CA THR A 12 -21.69 -10.56 -15.23
C THR A 12 -20.33 -10.30 -14.59
N GLY A 13 -19.95 -11.14 -13.63
CA GLY A 13 -18.60 -11.13 -13.08
C GLY A 13 -17.55 -11.57 -14.12
N PRO A 14 -16.27 -11.28 -13.87
CA PRO A 14 -15.17 -11.80 -14.68
C PRO A 14 -15.16 -13.34 -14.65
N ASP A 15 -14.59 -13.94 -15.70
CA ASP A 15 -14.31 -15.38 -15.73
C ASP A 15 -13.24 -15.73 -14.69
N ALA A 16 -13.24 -16.95 -14.16
CA ALA A 16 -12.28 -17.41 -13.16
C ALA A 16 -10.82 -17.24 -13.65
N ILE A 17 -10.55 -17.48 -14.93
CA ILE A 17 -9.22 -17.27 -15.51
C ILE A 17 -8.83 -15.80 -15.47
N MET A 18 -9.78 -14.89 -15.69
CA MET A 18 -9.52 -13.45 -15.64
C MET A 18 -9.22 -12.99 -14.20
N GLU A 19 -9.94 -13.51 -13.21
CA GLU A 19 -9.63 -13.27 -11.80
C GLU A 19 -8.23 -13.78 -11.43
N GLU A 20 -7.83 -14.95 -11.95
CA GLU A 20 -6.52 -15.53 -11.65
C GLU A 20 -5.35 -14.70 -12.19
N ILE A 21 -5.43 -14.22 -13.43
CA ILE A 21 -4.32 -13.49 -14.08
C ILE A 21 -4.27 -12.00 -13.70
N ASN A 22 -5.37 -11.44 -13.21
CA ASN A 22 -5.47 -10.01 -12.93
C ASN A 22 -5.09 -9.65 -11.49
N ALA A 23 -5.19 -10.61 -10.56
CA ALA A 23 -4.81 -10.38 -9.16
C ALA A 23 -3.29 -10.21 -9.02
N SER A 24 -2.88 -9.08 -8.44
CA SER A 24 -1.48 -8.75 -8.15
C SER A 24 -1.10 -8.92 -6.67
N ILE A 25 -2.09 -9.17 -5.80
CA ILE A 25 -1.88 -9.20 -4.34
C ILE A 25 -0.77 -10.14 -3.88
N ASP A 26 -0.61 -11.29 -4.54
CA ASP A 26 0.38 -12.31 -4.20
C ASP A 26 1.82 -11.75 -4.23
N PHE A 27 2.06 -10.65 -4.95
CA PHE A 27 3.36 -9.97 -4.96
C PHE A 27 3.31 -8.50 -4.52
N ASP A 28 2.24 -7.76 -4.80
CA ASP A 28 2.18 -6.33 -4.51
C ASP A 28 1.82 -6.00 -3.05
N GLN A 29 1.41 -7.00 -2.25
CA GLN A 29 1.21 -6.84 -0.81
C GLN A 29 2.44 -6.23 -0.13
N ARG A 30 3.65 -6.39 -0.68
CA ARG A 30 4.88 -5.77 -0.18
C ARG A 30 4.86 -4.23 -0.15
N LEU A 31 3.97 -3.61 -0.94
CA LEU A 31 3.84 -2.15 -1.07
C LEU A 31 2.91 -1.55 -0.01
N TRP A 32 2.35 -2.34 0.91
CA TRP A 32 1.34 -1.89 1.87
C TRP A 32 1.82 -0.68 2.70
N ARG A 33 3.10 -0.64 3.07
CA ARG A 33 3.68 0.46 3.86
C ARG A 33 3.62 1.78 3.08
N GLN A 34 3.93 1.71 1.79
CA GLN A 34 3.93 2.86 0.90
C GLN A 34 2.52 3.30 0.56
N ASP A 35 1.61 2.37 0.28
CA ASP A 35 0.20 2.68 0.02
C ASP A 35 -0.46 3.38 1.22
N ILE A 36 -0.27 2.87 2.44
CA ILE A 36 -0.80 3.50 3.66
C ILE A 36 -0.19 4.89 3.85
N ARG A 37 1.13 5.04 3.72
CA ARG A 37 1.82 6.33 3.86
C ARG A 37 1.31 7.35 2.83
N GLY A 38 1.19 6.94 1.57
CA GLY A 38 0.66 7.76 0.48
C GLY A 38 -0.80 8.13 0.69
N SER A 39 -1.62 7.19 1.16
CA SER A 39 -3.03 7.41 1.47
C SER A 39 -3.25 8.37 2.63
N ARG A 40 -2.42 8.32 3.69
CA ARG A 40 -2.46 9.31 4.78
C ARG A 40 -2.10 10.71 4.29
N ALA A 41 -1.08 10.83 3.45
CA ALA A 41 -0.70 12.11 2.85
C ALA A 41 -1.80 12.67 1.94
N HIS A 42 -2.43 11.81 1.13
CA HIS A 42 -3.55 12.19 0.27
C HIS A 42 -4.76 12.65 1.08
N ALA A 43 -5.13 11.93 2.15
CA ALA A 43 -6.22 12.33 3.05
C ALA A 43 -5.96 13.71 3.67
N ALA A 44 -4.73 13.98 4.11
CA ALA A 44 -4.35 15.29 4.65
C ALA A 44 -4.51 16.40 3.60
N MET A 45 -4.04 16.17 2.37
CA MET A 45 -4.20 17.12 1.26
C MET A 45 -5.68 17.39 0.93
N LEU A 46 -6.53 16.36 0.92
CA LEU A 46 -7.97 16.53 0.71
C LEU A 46 -8.64 17.34 1.84
N GLY A 47 -8.14 17.25 3.06
CA GLY A 47 -8.54 18.10 4.18
C GLY A 47 -8.17 19.56 3.99
N GLU A 48 -6.91 19.83 3.63
CA GLU A 48 -6.40 21.18 3.38
C GLU A 48 -7.12 21.87 2.21
N THR A 49 -7.54 21.10 1.21
CA THR A 49 -8.32 21.61 0.06
C THR A 49 -9.82 21.71 0.32
N GLY A 50 -10.29 21.32 1.52
CA GLY A 50 -11.70 21.41 1.92
C GLY A 50 -12.61 20.36 1.28
N ILE A 51 -12.05 19.34 0.62
CA ILE A 51 -12.80 18.22 0.05
C ILE A 51 -13.26 17.26 1.15
N LEU A 52 -12.42 17.05 2.17
CA LEU A 52 -12.74 16.28 3.36
C LEU A 52 -12.94 17.19 4.57
N THR A 53 -13.86 16.79 5.45
CA THR A 53 -14.00 17.41 6.76
C THR A 53 -12.81 17.03 7.65
N ARG A 54 -12.52 17.83 8.69
CA ARG A 54 -11.45 17.49 9.65
C ARG A 54 -11.73 16.16 10.34
N GLU A 55 -13.00 15.88 10.58
CA GLU A 55 -13.51 14.64 11.16
C GLU A 55 -13.23 13.45 10.24
N ASP A 56 -13.49 13.57 8.93
CA ASP A 56 -13.17 12.51 7.96
C ASP A 56 -11.66 12.27 7.87
N VAL A 57 -10.85 13.33 7.83
CA VAL A 57 -9.38 13.21 7.78
C VAL A 57 -8.85 12.49 9.01
N ALA A 58 -9.34 12.86 10.20
CA ALA A 58 -8.95 12.22 11.45
C ALA A 58 -9.39 10.74 11.49
N ALA A 59 -10.60 10.44 11.02
CA ALA A 59 -11.10 9.07 10.94
C ALA A 59 -10.27 8.21 9.98
N ILE A 60 -9.91 8.75 8.81
CA ILE A 60 -9.08 8.06 7.81
C ILE A 60 -7.66 7.83 8.36
N ASP A 61 -7.01 8.84 8.93
CA ASP A 61 -5.66 8.70 9.49
C ASP A 61 -5.62 7.66 10.62
N ALA A 62 -6.59 7.70 11.54
CA ALA A 62 -6.70 6.71 12.61
C ALA A 62 -6.99 5.30 12.09
N GLY A 63 -7.91 5.18 11.11
CA GLY A 63 -8.25 3.90 10.49
C GLY A 63 -7.05 3.28 9.77
N LEU A 64 -6.29 4.08 9.01
CA LEU A 64 -5.09 3.64 8.30
C LEU A 64 -3.95 3.22 9.25
N LYS A 65 -3.76 3.92 10.36
CA LYS A 65 -2.82 3.50 11.42
C LYS A 65 -3.19 2.15 12.02
N GLN A 66 -4.48 1.90 12.20
CA GLN A 66 -4.93 0.59 12.70
C GLN A 66 -4.75 -0.51 11.66
N VAL A 67 -4.99 -0.22 10.38
CA VAL A 67 -4.69 -1.17 9.29
C VAL A 67 -3.19 -1.51 9.26
N GLU A 68 -2.32 -0.50 9.37
CA GLU A 68 -0.86 -0.67 9.49
C GLU A 68 -0.51 -1.57 10.68
N ALA A 69 -1.03 -1.29 11.87
CA ALA A 69 -0.77 -2.08 13.07
C ALA A 69 -1.20 -3.55 12.91
N ASP A 70 -2.35 -3.81 12.28
CA ASP A 70 -2.84 -5.17 12.06
C ASP A 70 -1.97 -5.95 11.05
N ILE A 71 -1.44 -5.27 10.03
CA ILE A 71 -0.50 -5.89 9.09
C ILE A 71 0.82 -6.22 9.80
N GLU A 72 1.35 -5.31 10.62
CA GLU A 72 2.58 -5.55 11.39
C GLU A 72 2.44 -6.66 12.43
N ALA A 73 1.27 -6.75 13.06
CA ALA A 73 0.95 -7.82 14.01
C ALA A 73 0.70 -9.19 13.34
N GLY A 74 0.61 -9.23 12.01
CA GLY A 74 0.27 -10.44 11.25
C GLY A 74 -1.19 -10.89 11.41
N SER A 75 -2.07 -10.02 11.92
CA SER A 75 -3.51 -10.30 12.06
C SER A 75 -4.34 -9.85 10.84
N PHE A 76 -3.73 -9.12 9.91
CA PHE A 76 -4.33 -8.75 8.63
C PHE A 76 -4.23 -9.89 7.62
N THR A 77 -5.37 -10.32 7.07
CA THR A 77 -5.41 -11.35 6.02
C THR A 77 -5.65 -10.69 4.68
N PHE A 78 -4.62 -10.69 3.81
CA PHE A 78 -4.79 -10.30 2.42
C PHE A 78 -5.70 -11.28 1.69
N SER A 79 -6.65 -10.74 0.92
CA SER A 79 -7.60 -11.50 0.14
C SER A 79 -7.32 -11.32 -1.34
N ARG A 80 -7.16 -12.44 -2.05
CA ARG A 80 -7.08 -12.45 -3.52
C ARG A 80 -8.35 -11.98 -4.21
N ALA A 81 -9.50 -12.08 -3.53
CA ALA A 81 -10.75 -11.51 -4.03
C ALA A 81 -10.73 -9.97 -4.08
N LEU A 82 -9.77 -9.35 -3.40
CA LEU A 82 -9.50 -7.92 -3.42
C LEU A 82 -8.26 -7.63 -4.27
N GLU A 83 -8.17 -8.20 -5.48
CA GLU A 83 -7.17 -8.04 -6.56
C GLU A 83 -5.75 -7.54 -6.21
N ASP A 84 -5.61 -6.34 -5.64
CA ASP A 84 -4.37 -5.63 -5.34
C ASP A 84 -4.26 -5.20 -3.86
N VAL A 85 -3.06 -4.76 -3.44
CA VAL A 85 -2.82 -4.25 -2.07
C VAL A 85 -3.73 -3.10 -1.70
N HIS A 86 -4.06 -2.24 -2.66
CA HIS A 86 -4.82 -1.03 -2.41
C HIS A 86 -6.29 -1.33 -2.10
N MET A 87 -6.90 -2.27 -2.83
CA MET A 87 -8.24 -2.79 -2.57
C MET A 87 -8.32 -3.47 -1.21
N ASN A 88 -7.27 -4.20 -0.83
CA ASN A 88 -7.16 -4.79 0.50
C ASN A 88 -7.17 -3.72 1.59
N VAL A 89 -6.33 -2.69 1.47
CA VAL A 89 -6.25 -1.59 2.44
C VAL A 89 -7.56 -0.79 2.49
N GLU A 90 -8.13 -0.44 1.34
CA GLU A 90 -9.39 0.32 1.25
C GLU A 90 -10.58 -0.43 1.83
N SER A 91 -10.68 -1.75 1.57
CA SER A 91 -11.75 -2.58 2.14
C SER A 91 -11.67 -2.61 3.66
N HIS A 92 -10.49 -2.88 4.22
CA HIS A 92 -10.31 -2.93 5.66
C HIS A 92 -10.48 -1.56 6.32
N LEU A 93 -10.07 -0.48 5.65
CA LEU A 93 -10.34 0.88 6.10
C LEU A 93 -11.85 1.12 6.19
N LYS A 94 -12.59 0.76 5.14
CA LYS A 94 -14.04 0.89 5.07
C LYS A 94 -14.76 0.09 6.16
N ASP A 95 -14.31 -1.13 6.45
CA ASP A 95 -14.90 -1.95 7.51
C ASP A 95 -14.75 -1.29 8.90
N ARG A 96 -13.72 -0.45 9.08
CA ARG A 96 -13.47 0.27 10.34
C ARG A 96 -14.23 1.59 10.46
N ILE A 97 -14.20 2.41 9.40
CA ILE A 97 -14.66 3.81 9.48
C ILE A 97 -15.90 4.10 8.62
N GLY A 98 -16.42 3.08 7.92
CA GLY A 98 -17.62 3.18 7.12
C GLY A 98 -17.48 4.12 5.92
N ALA A 99 -18.46 4.99 5.75
CA ALA A 99 -18.61 5.81 4.54
C ALA A 99 -17.46 6.80 4.30
N ALA A 100 -16.76 7.24 5.35
CA ALA A 100 -15.63 8.16 5.23
C ALA A 100 -14.49 7.57 4.36
N ALA A 101 -14.26 6.25 4.43
CA ALA A 101 -13.23 5.57 3.64
C ALA A 101 -13.43 5.75 2.13
N GLY A 102 -14.69 5.75 1.67
CA GLY A 102 -15.00 5.90 0.24
C GLY A 102 -14.66 7.27 -0.33
N ARG A 103 -14.47 8.29 0.52
CA ARG A 103 -14.11 9.65 0.10
C ARG A 103 -12.61 9.81 -0.14
N LEU A 104 -11.78 8.92 0.42
CA LEU A 104 -10.32 8.95 0.30
C LEU A 104 -9.84 8.93 -1.16
N HIS A 105 -10.55 8.23 -2.05
CA HIS A 105 -10.19 8.13 -3.47
C HIS A 105 -10.57 9.33 -4.33
N THR A 106 -11.16 10.36 -3.73
CA THR A 106 -11.52 11.58 -4.46
C THR A 106 -10.26 12.21 -5.06
N GLY A 107 -10.28 12.46 -6.37
CA GLY A 107 -9.15 13.09 -7.08
C GLY A 107 -7.94 12.20 -7.29
N ARG A 108 -8.03 10.89 -7.05
CA ARG A 108 -6.94 9.92 -7.18
C ARG A 108 -7.32 8.78 -8.11
N SER A 109 -6.37 8.29 -8.90
CA SER A 109 -6.49 7.08 -9.71
C SER A 109 -5.54 6.00 -9.20
N ARG A 110 -5.84 4.73 -9.52
CA ARG A 110 -4.91 3.64 -9.22
C ARG A 110 -3.58 3.83 -9.94
N ASN A 111 -3.57 4.48 -11.11
CA ASN A 111 -2.37 4.72 -11.91
C ASN A 111 -1.34 5.61 -11.22
N ASP A 112 -1.77 6.75 -10.66
CA ASP A 112 -0.85 7.65 -9.94
C ASP A 112 -0.51 7.11 -8.55
N GLN A 113 -1.45 6.40 -7.91
CA GLN A 113 -1.21 5.75 -6.62
C GLN A 113 -0.12 4.69 -6.73
N VAL A 114 -0.26 3.70 -7.60
CA VAL A 114 0.76 2.64 -7.75
C VAL A 114 2.11 3.19 -8.22
N ALA A 115 2.11 4.20 -9.08
CA ALA A 115 3.33 4.87 -9.50
C ALA A 115 4.04 5.58 -8.34
N THR A 116 3.27 6.16 -7.41
CA THR A 116 3.79 6.78 -6.19
C THR A 116 4.33 5.72 -5.24
N ASP A 117 3.55 4.66 -4.98
CA ASP A 117 3.93 3.58 -4.06
C ASP A 117 5.22 2.89 -4.52
N MET A 118 5.33 2.60 -5.82
CA MET A 118 6.52 2.00 -6.40
C MET A 118 7.75 2.90 -6.23
N LYS A 119 7.63 4.22 -6.44
CA LYS A 119 8.74 5.15 -6.24
C LYS A 119 9.16 5.25 -4.77
N LEU A 120 8.20 5.27 -3.85
CA LEU A 120 8.48 5.25 -2.42
C LEU A 120 9.16 3.94 -2.01
N TRP A 121 8.71 2.81 -2.55
CA TRP A 121 9.28 1.50 -2.26
C TRP A 121 10.71 1.40 -2.79
N VAL A 122 10.97 1.88 -4.01
CA VAL A 122 12.34 1.96 -4.57
C VAL A 122 13.22 2.84 -3.70
N ARG A 123 12.74 3.99 -3.23
CA ARG A 123 13.52 4.85 -2.32
C ARG A 123 13.87 4.13 -1.03
N ASP A 124 12.88 3.56 -0.34
CA ASP A 124 13.10 2.83 0.91
C ASP A 124 14.03 1.62 0.70
N THR A 125 13.97 0.98 -0.47
CA THR A 125 14.84 -0.17 -0.82
C THR A 125 16.27 0.27 -1.11
N LEU A 126 16.48 1.42 -1.75
CA LEU A 126 17.82 1.96 -2.01
C LEU A 126 18.55 2.25 -0.70
N ASP A 127 17.87 2.88 0.26
CA ASP A 127 18.45 3.20 1.57
C ASP A 127 18.91 1.91 2.29
N GLN A 128 18.10 0.84 2.24
CA GLN A 128 18.45 -0.48 2.80
C GLN A 128 19.63 -1.15 2.08
N LEU A 129 19.67 -1.06 0.75
CA LEU A 129 20.75 -1.65 -0.05
C LEU A 129 22.08 -0.93 0.17
N ASP A 130 22.05 0.39 0.36
CA ASP A 130 23.25 1.18 0.66
C ASP A 130 23.86 0.77 2.01
N GLU A 131 23.04 0.56 3.04
CA GLU A 131 23.48 0.04 4.35
C GLU A 131 24.11 -1.36 4.21
N GLN A 132 23.43 -2.29 3.53
CA GLN A 132 23.95 -3.64 3.31
C GLN A 132 25.25 -3.67 2.50
N MET A 133 25.38 -2.75 1.54
CA MET A 133 26.61 -2.59 0.75
C MET A 133 27.76 -2.10 1.63
N ALA A 134 27.51 -1.14 2.51
CA ALA A 134 28.50 -0.65 3.46
C ALA A 134 28.97 -1.76 4.42
N ASP A 135 28.04 -2.57 4.93
CA ASP A 135 28.36 -3.72 5.80
C ASP A 135 29.24 -4.74 5.08
N LEU A 136 28.93 -5.05 3.82
CA LEU A 136 29.74 -5.95 3.00
C LEU A 136 31.15 -5.40 2.75
N GLN A 137 31.25 -4.11 2.40
CA GLN A 137 32.53 -3.45 2.20
C GLN A 137 33.39 -3.49 3.46
N LEU A 138 32.80 -3.24 4.63
CA LEU A 138 33.48 -3.30 5.92
C LEU A 138 33.96 -4.71 6.23
N ALA A 139 33.13 -5.73 6.04
CA ALA A 139 33.50 -7.12 6.26
C ALA A 139 34.67 -7.56 5.37
N LEU A 140 34.68 -7.14 4.11
CA LEU A 140 35.79 -7.40 3.18
C LEU A 140 37.08 -6.67 3.60
N ALA A 141 36.97 -5.39 4.02
CA ALA A 141 38.12 -4.61 4.48
C ALA A 141 38.77 -5.23 5.73
N GLN A 142 37.95 -5.60 6.73
CA GLN A 142 38.42 -6.28 7.94
C GLN A 142 39.09 -7.62 7.63
N LYS A 143 38.51 -8.38 6.68
CA LYS A 143 39.10 -9.64 6.24
C LYS A 143 40.45 -9.39 5.58
N ALA A 144 40.56 -8.39 4.69
CA ALA A 144 41.82 -8.05 4.03
C ALA A 144 42.91 -7.64 5.03
N GLU A 145 42.57 -6.83 6.04
CA GLU A 145 43.49 -6.42 7.11
C GLU A 145 44.08 -7.62 7.87
N THR A 146 43.28 -8.67 8.09
CA THR A 146 43.73 -9.91 8.76
C THR A 146 44.84 -10.64 7.98
N TYR A 147 44.93 -10.49 6.65
CA TYR A 147 45.91 -11.18 5.79
C TYR A 147 46.89 -10.23 5.10
N ALA A 148 47.01 -8.99 5.57
CA ALA A 148 47.91 -8.00 4.98
C ALA A 148 49.42 -8.25 5.28
N GLY A 149 49.75 -9.32 6.01
CA GLY A 149 51.10 -9.73 6.38
C GLY A 149 51.65 -10.90 5.57
#